data_AF-A0A1G9G419-F1
#
_entry.id   AF-A0A1G9G419-F1
#
_cell.length_a   1.000
_cell.length_b   1.000
_cell.length_c   1.000
_cell.angle_alpha   90.00
_cell.angle_beta   90.00
_cell.angle_gamma   90.00
#
_symmetry.space_group_name_H-M   'P 1'
#
loop_
_entity.id
_entity.type
_entity.pdbx_description
1 polymer ?
#
loop_
_entity_poly.entity_id
_entity_poly.type
_entity_poly.pdbx_seq_one_letter_code
_entity_poly.pdbx_strand_id
1 'polypeptide(L)' 'MDLSEALAIVLKKNRINYGLSQEELAYKCNLDRTYISLLERGKRNPTINVIFSISKNLELEASEFIKQVEYLIKK' A
#
# COMPACT_ATOMS: atom_id res chain seq x y z
N MET A 1 -14.57 -7.25 4.65
CA MET A 1 -14.29 -5.83 4.28
C MET A 1 -14.15 -5.72 2.77
N ASP A 2 -14.27 -4.53 2.19
CA ASP A 2 -14.09 -4.38 0.73
C ASP A 2 -12.61 -4.35 0.31
N LEU A 3 -12.34 -4.44 -1.00
CA LEU A 3 -10.98 -4.46 -1.54
C LEU A 3 -10.18 -3.19 -1.22
N SER A 4 -10.84 -2.03 -1.26
CA SER A 4 -10.19 -0.72 -1.05
C SER A 4 -9.80 -0.56 0.42
N GLU A 5 -10.66 -0.98 1.34
CA GLU A 5 -10.42 -1.02 2.79
C GLU A 5 -9.26 -1.96 3.13
N ALA A 6 -9.28 -3.19 2.60
CA ALA A 6 -8.22 -4.17 2.84
C ALA A 6 -6.86 -3.66 2.34
N LEU A 7 -6.81 -3.10 1.12
CA LEU A 7 -5.59 -2.54 0.55
C LEU A 7 -5.06 -1.37 1.38
N ALA A 8 -5.94 -0.46 1.82
CA ALA A 8 -5.58 0.67 2.66
C ALA A 8 -4.92 0.24 3.98
N ILE A 9 -5.49 -0.79 4.63
CA ILE A 9 -4.96 -1.36 5.88
C ILE A 9 -3.58 -2.00 5.64
N VAL A 10 -3.45 -2.84 4.61
CA VAL A 10 -2.18 -3.54 4.29
C VAL A 10 -1.08 -2.54 3.94
N LEU A 11 -1.39 -1.53 3.12
CA LEU A 11 -0.45 -0.47 2.76
C LEU A 11 0.07 0.26 3.99
N LYS A 12 -0.84 0.77 4.82
CA LYS A 12 -0.50 1.52 6.03
C LYS A 12 0.30 0.67 7.01
N LYS A 13 -0.10 -0.59 7.20
CA LYS A 13 0.60 -1.53 8.10
C LYS A 13 2.04 -1.76 7.65
N ASN A 14 2.26 -2.11 6.38
CA ASN A 14 3.61 -2.37 5.88
C ASN A 14 4.48 -1.11 5.87
N ARG A 15 3.91 0.06 5.53
CA ARG A 15 4.64 1.34 5.62
C ARG A 15 5.13 1.62 7.05
N ILE A 16 4.26 1.46 8.05
CA ILE A 16 4.61 1.70 9.45
C ILE A 16 5.64 0.67 9.94
N ASN A 17 5.50 -0.61 9.56
CA ASN A 17 6.47 -1.65 9.91
C ASN A 17 7.86 -1.36 9.34
N TYR A 18 7.93 -0.75 8.16
CA TYR A 18 9.18 -0.31 7.54
C TYR A 18 9.69 1.04 8.10
N GLY A 19 8.95 1.67 9.02
CA GLY A 19 9.36 2.91 9.68
C GLY A 19 9.26 4.17 8.82
N LEU A 20 8.50 4.14 7.72
CA LEU A 20 8.38 5.30 6.82
C LEU A 20 7.16 6.15 7.15
N SER A 21 7.27 7.46 6.97
CA SER A 21 6.15 8.38 6.80
C SER A 21 5.49 8.24 5.42
N GLN A 22 4.30 8.81 5.24
CA GLN A 22 3.64 8.85 3.93
C GLN A 22 4.48 9.61 2.90
N GLU A 23 5.20 10.65 3.34
CA GLU A 23 6.03 11.49 2.48
C GLU A 23 7.28 10.75 2.01
N GLU A 24 7.95 10.03 2.91
CA GLU A 24 9.11 9.21 2.54
C GLU A 24 8.74 8.06 1.59
N LEU A 25 7.62 7.38 1.83
CA LEU A 25 7.15 6.34 0.90
C LEU A 25 6.80 6.94 -0.47
N ALA A 26 6.12 8.08 -0.49
CA ALA A 26 5.77 8.78 -1.72
C ALA A 26 7.03 9.16 -2.52
N TYR A 27 8.02 9.75 -1.84
CA TYR A 27 9.30 10.11 -2.44
C TYR A 27 10.02 8.88 -3.03
N LYS A 28 10.15 7.79 -2.26
CA LYS A 28 10.77 6.54 -2.71
C LYS A 28 10.08 5.93 -3.94
N CYS A 29 8.76 6.06 -4.03
CA CYS A 29 7.96 5.52 -5.14
C CYS A 29 7.83 6.49 -6.32
N ASN A 30 8.38 7.71 -6.23
CA ASN A 30 8.13 8.81 -7.15
C ASN A 30 6.62 9.10 -7.34
N LEU A 31 5.90 9.18 -6.22
CA LEU A 31 4.47 9.44 -6.13
C LEU A 31 4.19 10.71 -5.31
N ASP A 32 3.00 11.27 -5.45
CA ASP A 32 2.54 12.37 -4.60
C ASP A 32 2.16 11.86 -3.20
N ARG A 33 2.58 12.57 -2.14
CA ARG A 33 2.22 12.24 -0.75
C ARG A 33 0.71 12.15 -0.54
N THR A 34 -0.07 13.03 -1.18
CA THR A 34 -1.53 13.03 -1.16
C THR A 34 -2.09 11.78 -1.81
N TYR A 35 -1.43 11.25 -2.85
CA TYR A 35 -1.84 9.98 -3.45
C TYR A 35 -1.66 8.82 -2.47
N ILE A 36 -0.50 8.71 -1.78
CA ILE A 36 -0.31 7.72 -0.71
C ILE A 36 -1.38 7.86 0.39
N SER A 37 -1.67 9.10 0.82
CA SER A 37 -2.72 9.37 1.79
C SER A 37 -4.13 8.94 1.33
N LEU A 38 -4.43 9.07 0.03
CA LEU A 38 -5.71 8.61 -0.54
C LEU A 38 -5.78 7.09 -0.59
N LEU A 39 -4.68 6.41 -0.91
CA LEU A 39 -4.58 4.95 -0.87
C LEU A 39 -4.81 4.42 0.55
N GLU A 40 -4.14 4.98 1.55
CA GLU A 40 -4.28 4.57 2.97
C GLU A 40 -5.64 4.88 3.60
N ARG A 41 -6.50 5.64 2.90
CA ARG A 41 -7.88 5.92 3.30
C ARG A 41 -8.90 5.18 2.44
N GLY A 42 -8.46 4.31 1.53
CA GLY A 42 -9.33 3.59 0.60
C GLY A 42 -10.08 4.51 -0.38
N LYS A 43 -9.58 5.73 -0.62
CA LYS A 43 -10.22 6.72 -1.51
C LYS A 43 -9.74 6.65 -2.95
N ARG A 44 -8.67 5.89 -3.20
CA ARG A 44 -8.13 5.63 -4.54
C ARG A 44 -7.64 4.18 -4.61
N ASN A 45 -7.71 3.63 -5.80
CA ASN A 45 -7.14 2.32 -6.13
C ASN A 45 -5.83 2.50 -6.88
N PRO A 46 -4.75 1.81 -6.47
CA PRO A 46 -3.50 1.84 -7.20
C PRO A 46 -3.58 0.99 -8.47
N THR A 47 -2.79 1.34 -9.48
CA THR A 47 -2.54 0.43 -10.60
C THR A 47 -1.59 -0.68 -10.17
N ILE A 48 -1.50 -1.76 -10.97
CA ILE A 48 -0.54 -2.83 -10.71
C ILE A 48 0.91 -2.30 -10.64
N ASN A 49 1.28 -1.34 -11.51
CA ASN A 49 2.61 -0.72 -11.49
C ASN A 49 2.89 0.00 -10.18
N VAL A 50 1.89 0.67 -9.60
CA VAL A 50 2.01 1.33 -8.30
C VAL A 50 2.21 0.30 -7.19
N ILE A 51 1.47 -0.82 -7.22
CA ILE A 51 1.64 -1.90 -6.24
C ILE A 51 3.07 -2.44 -6.29
N PHE A 52 3.58 -2.76 -7.48
CA PHE A 52 4.96 -3.23 -7.64
C PHE A 52 6.00 -2.20 -7.17
N SER A 53 5.79 -0.91 -7.46
CA SER A 53 6.68 0.17 -7.00
C SER A 53 6.69 0.29 -5.47
N ILE A 54 5.52 0.28 -4.84
CA ILE A 54 5.38 0.34 -3.38
C ILE A 54 6.00 -0.88 -2.73
N SER A 55 5.65 -2.08 -3.19
CA SER A 55 6.17 -3.34 -2.65
C SER A 55 7.69 -3.38 -2.70
N LYS A 56 8.29 -3.01 -3.85
CA LYS A 56 9.76 -2.91 -3.99
C LYS A 56 10.40 -1.96 -2.97
N ASN A 57 9.78 -0.80 -2.72
CA ASN A 57 10.30 0.21 -1.78
C ASN A 57 10.02 -0.10 -0.30
N LEU A 58 9.22 -1.13 -0.02
CA LEU A 58 8.94 -1.68 1.31
C LEU A 58 9.64 -3.03 1.53
N GLU A 59 10.57 -3.42 0.66
CA GLU A 59 11.26 -4.72 0.67
C GLU A 59 10.29 -5.92 0.77
N LEU A 60 9.14 -5.80 0.09
CA LEU A 60 8.09 -6.79 0.07
C LEU A 60 7.86 -7.28 -1.37
N GLU A 61 7.59 -8.57 -1.54
CA GLU A 61 7.09 -9.05 -2.84
C GLU A 61 5.66 -8.57 -3.08
N ALA A 62 5.33 -8.19 -4.32
CA ALA A 62 3.96 -7.80 -4.66
C ALA A 62 2.96 -8.95 -4.43
N SER A 63 3.37 -10.19 -4.63
CA SER A 63 2.61 -11.42 -4.31
C SER A 63 2.20 -11.47 -2.83
N GLU A 64 3.14 -11.21 -1.92
CA GLU A 64 2.90 -11.20 -0.48
C GLU A 64 2.01 -10.04 -0.06
N PHE A 65 2.17 -8.86 -0.67
CA PHE A 65 1.25 -7.74 -0.46
C PHE A 65 -0.19 -8.12 -0.84
N ILE A 66 -0.39 -8.70 -2.02
CA ILE A 66 -1.73 -9.12 -2.50
C ILE A 66 -2.30 -10.22 -1.60
N LYS A 67 -1.48 -11.19 -1.19
CA LYS A 67 -1.91 -12.26 -0.27
C LYS A 67 -2.42 -11.71 1.07
N GLN A 68 -1.77 -10.69 1.62
CA GLN A 68 -2.24 -10.01 2.83
C GLN A 68 -3.59 -9.31 2.61
N VAL A 69 -3.79 -8.68 1.45
CA VAL A 69 -5.07 -8.06 1.07
C VAL A 69 -6.17 -9.12 0.96
N GLU A 70 -5.91 -10.22 0.24
CA GLU A 70 -6.87 -11.33 0.10
C GLU A 70 -7.27 -11.93 1.45
N TYR A 71 -6.31 -12.09 2.37
CA TYR A 71 -6.57 -12.62 3.71
C TYR A 71 -7.58 -11.74 4.48
N LEU A 72 -7.44 -10.42 4.36
CA LEU A 72 -8.36 -9.49 5.02
C LEU A 72 -9.76 -9.47 4.38
N ILE A 73 -9.87 -9.68 3.08
CA ILE A 73 -11.17 -9.75 2.38
C ILE A 73 -11.95 -11.01 2.78
N LYS A 74 -11.25 -12.14 2.94
CA LYS A 74 -11.85 -13.44 3.29
C LYS A 74 -12.29 -13.54 4.75
N LYS A 75 -11.89 -12.58 5.59
CA LYS A 75 -12.23 -12.49 7.01
C LYS A 75 -13.41 -11.54 7.22
#